data_AF-A0AB37IBZ4-F1
#
_entry.id   AF-A0AB37IBZ4-F1
#
_cell.length_a   1.000
_cell.length_b   1.000
_cell.length_c   1.000
_cell.angle_alpha   90.00
_cell.angle_beta   90.00
_cell.angle_gamma   90.00
#
_symmetry.space_group_name_H-M   'P 1'
#
loop_
_entity.id
_entity.type
_entity.pdbx_description
1 polymer ?
#
loop_
_entity_poly.entity_id
_entity_poly.type
_entity_poly.pdbx_seq_one_letter_code
_entity_poly.pdbx_strand_id
1 'polypeptide(L)'
;MAFIKLIFSIFSLAMLITMIVSFIMIMKFTIVQHRLNFRKKQYIKKSFPKLTKKDLKYRQIKIFNYQQLYLNSGLKHNLQMTALIGSFIGMIAMFIIALFTKDVNLSFVLLSLTFCLISIFILTQPSLKERNSFWNDYLEKHPDNPLNFCSFPLDLDEKAYENERKLGLYSLIFAVSLFVVSFIGN
;
A
#
# COMPACT_ATOMS: atom_id res chain seq x y z
N MET A 1 29.70 -18.42 26.27
CA MET A 1 28.57 -19.09 25.59
C MET A 1 27.20 -18.65 26.13
N ALA A 2 26.98 -18.57 27.45
CA ALA A 2 25.71 -18.12 28.05
C ALA A 2 25.34 -16.66 27.71
N PHE A 3 26.31 -15.74 27.76
CA PHE A 3 26.11 -14.33 27.42
C PHE A 3 25.68 -14.11 25.96
N ILE A 4 26.27 -14.86 25.02
CA ILE A 4 25.92 -14.82 23.59
C ILE A 4 24.48 -15.31 23.39
N LYS A 5 24.09 -16.42 24.02
CA LYS A 5 22.71 -16.93 23.97
C LYS A 5 21.70 -15.93 24.54
N LEU A 6 22.06 -15.22 25.61
CA LEU A 6 21.21 -14.18 26.19
C LEU A 6 20.98 -13.02 25.20
N ILE A 7 22.05 -12.55 24.53
CA ILE A 7 21.95 -11.49 23.51
C ILE A 7 21.03 -11.92 22.37
N PHE A 8 21.20 -13.14 21.84
CA PHE A 8 20.34 -13.67 20.78
C PHE A 8 18.87 -13.76 21.22
N SER A 9 18.60 -14.20 22.46
CA SER A 9 17.24 -14.27 23.00
C SER A 9 16.57 -12.89 23.10
N ILE A 10 17.29 -11.90 23.61
CA ILE A 10 16.81 -10.51 23.71
C ILE A 10 16.53 -9.93 22.32
N PHE A 11 17.42 -10.19 21.36
CA PHE A 11 17.25 -9.73 19.98
C PHE A 11 16.02 -10.37 19.32
N SER A 12 15.85 -11.69 19.41
CA SER A 12 14.68 -12.40 18.88
C SER A 12 13.37 -11.88 19.50
N LEU A 13 13.38 -11.59 20.81
CA LEU A 13 12.21 -11.01 21.49
C LEU A 13 11.89 -9.61 20.97
N ALA A 14 12.91 -8.76 20.80
CA ALA A 14 12.73 -7.42 20.24
C ALA A 14 12.14 -7.48 18.82
N MET A 15 12.65 -8.37 17.96
CA MET A 15 12.14 -8.57 16.60
C MET A 15 10.69 -9.04 16.59
N LEU A 16 10.31 -9.96 17.49
CA LEU A 16 8.93 -10.42 17.62
C LEU A 16 7.99 -9.29 18.06
N ILE A 17 8.40 -8.46 19.03
CA ILE A 17 7.63 -7.29 19.46
C ILE A 17 7.45 -6.32 18.30
N THR A 18 8.52 -6.00 17.56
CA THR A 18 8.46 -5.11 16.39
C THR A 18 7.52 -5.64 15.32
N MET A 19 7.55 -6.95 15.07
CA MET A 19 6.66 -7.62 14.11
C MET A 19 5.19 -7.50 14.53
N ILE A 20 4.87 -7.78 15.79
CA ILE A 20 3.50 -7.69 16.34
C ILE A 20 2.98 -6.25 16.25
N VAL A 21 3.78 -5.27 16.70
CA VAL A 21 3.41 -3.85 16.65
C VAL A 21 3.17 -3.39 15.22
N SER A 22 4.05 -3.78 14.30
CA SER A 22 3.91 -3.42 12.88
C SER A 22 2.64 -4.02 12.27
N PHE A 23 2.33 -5.28 12.59
CA PHE A 23 1.10 -5.94 12.15
C PHE A 23 -0.16 -5.23 12.66
N ILE A 24 -0.20 -4.88 13.96
CA ILE A 24 -1.31 -4.13 14.55
C ILE A 24 -1.48 -2.77 13.84
N MET A 25 -0.38 -2.07 13.56
CA MET A 25 -0.41 -0.79 12.87
C MET A 25 -0.89 -0.92 11.42
N ILE A 26 -0.45 -1.95 10.68
CA ILE A 26 -0.93 -2.26 9.33
C ILE A 26 -2.46 -2.44 9.35
N MET A 27 -2.99 -3.24 10.28
CA MET A 27 -4.43 -3.47 10.42
C MET A 27 -5.18 -2.18 10.74
N LYS A 28 -4.67 -1.39 11.69
CA LYS A 28 -5.25 -0.10 12.08
C LYS A 28 -5.32 0.86 10.89
N PHE A 29 -4.22 1.08 10.18
CA PHE A 29 -4.19 2.00 9.05
C PHE A 29 -5.02 1.50 7.86
N THR A 30 -5.10 0.19 7.64
CA THR A 30 -5.98 -0.40 6.63
C THR A 30 -7.45 -0.08 6.92
N ILE A 31 -7.90 -0.24 8.17
CA ILE A 31 -9.27 0.09 8.58
C ILE A 31 -9.57 1.58 8.40
N VAL A 32 -8.65 2.45 8.83
CA VAL A 32 -8.82 3.91 8.69
C VAL A 32 -8.88 4.30 7.21
N GLN A 33 -8.00 3.74 6.37
CA GLN A 33 -7.98 4.02 4.94
C GLN A 33 -9.25 3.55 4.24
N HIS A 34 -9.79 2.39 4.64
CA HIS A 34 -11.07 1.91 4.13
C HIS A 34 -12.22 2.89 4.45
N ARG A 35 -12.26 3.43 5.68
CA ARG A 35 -13.27 4.43 6.08
C ARG A 35 -13.13 5.73 5.29
N LEU A 36 -11.91 6.21 5.05
CA LEU A 36 -11.65 7.40 4.24
C LEU A 36 -12.08 7.19 2.78
N ASN A 37 -11.74 6.04 2.19
CA ASN A 37 -12.17 5.68 0.84
C ASN A 37 -13.69 5.58 0.71
N PHE A 38 -14.38 5.09 1.74
CA PHE A 38 -15.83 5.08 1.78
C PHE A 38 -16.42 6.50 1.79
N ARG A 39 -15.89 7.40 2.63
CA ARG A 39 -16.29 8.82 2.65
C ARG A 39 -16.03 9.50 1.29
N LYS A 40 -14.89 9.21 0.65
CA LYS A 40 -14.55 9.69 -0.69
C LYS A 40 -15.56 9.25 -1.74
N LYS A 41 -15.96 7.97 -1.73
CA LYS A 41 -17.03 7.46 -2.60
C LYS A 41 -18.37 8.15 -2.35
N GLN A 42 -18.74 8.38 -1.09
CA GLN A 42 -19.98 9.09 -0.75
C GLN A 42 -19.96 10.54 -1.25
N TYR A 43 -18.85 11.24 -1.05
CA TYR A 43 -18.67 12.61 -1.55
C TYR A 43 -18.79 12.68 -3.07
N ILE A 44 -18.08 11.81 -3.80
CA ILE A 44 -18.16 11.75 -5.27
C ILE A 44 -19.59 11.50 -5.76
N LYS A 45 -20.34 10.61 -5.08
CA LYS A 45 -21.75 10.34 -5.42
C LYS A 45 -22.63 11.57 -5.21
N LYS A 46 -22.34 12.39 -4.19
CA LYS A 46 -23.06 13.65 -3.95
C LYS A 46 -22.69 14.72 -4.97
N SER A 47 -21.42 14.80 -5.38
CA SER A 47 -20.96 15.76 -6.39
C SER A 47 -21.45 15.42 -7.80
N PHE A 48 -21.66 14.15 -8.11
CA PHE A 48 -22.12 13.67 -9.42
C PHE A 48 -23.34 12.74 -9.30
N PRO A 49 -24.51 13.27 -8.89
CA PRO A 49 -25.69 12.45 -8.60
C PRO A 49 -26.29 11.78 -9.85
N LYS A 50 -26.00 12.32 -11.04
CA LYS A 50 -26.47 11.81 -12.33
C LYS A 50 -25.71 10.55 -12.80
N LEU A 51 -24.54 10.27 -12.24
CA LEU A 51 -23.71 9.13 -12.65
C LEU A 51 -24.25 7.83 -12.06
N THR A 52 -24.40 6.80 -12.90
CA THR A 52 -24.77 5.46 -12.44
C THR A 52 -23.60 4.82 -11.69
N LYS A 53 -23.84 3.70 -10.99
CA LYS A 53 -22.77 2.91 -10.34
C LYS A 53 -21.70 2.46 -11.35
N LYS A 54 -22.11 2.12 -12.59
CA LYS A 54 -21.20 1.71 -13.67
C LYS A 54 -20.31 2.87 -14.08
N ASP A 55 -20.89 4.06 -14.24
CA ASP A 55 -20.16 5.26 -14.62
C ASP A 55 -19.18 5.67 -13.52
N LEU A 56 -19.56 5.58 -12.25
CA LEU A 56 -18.67 5.84 -11.11
C LEU A 56 -17.46 4.89 -11.10
N LYS A 57 -17.67 3.60 -11.40
CA LYS A 57 -16.58 2.62 -11.50
C LYS A 57 -15.67 2.92 -12.68
N TYR A 58 -16.25 3.21 -13.84
CA TYR A 58 -15.51 3.56 -15.05
C TYR A 58 -14.70 4.85 -14.88
N ARG A 59 -15.31 5.89 -14.29
CA ARG A 59 -14.67 7.14 -13.89
C ARG A 59 -13.44 6.88 -13.02
N GLN A 60 -13.59 6.05 -11.98
CA GLN A 60 -12.48 5.74 -11.07
C GLN A 60 -11.29 5.11 -11.82
N ILE A 61 -11.56 4.17 -12.74
CA ILE A 61 -10.52 3.53 -13.56
C ILE A 61 -9.86 4.56 -14.48
N LYS A 62 -10.64 5.40 -15.16
CA LYS A 62 -10.09 6.45 -16.05
C LYS A 62 -9.20 7.43 -15.31
N ILE A 63 -9.65 7.94 -14.16
CA ILE A 63 -8.87 8.86 -13.33
C ILE A 63 -7.56 8.21 -12.87
N PHE A 64 -7.62 6.96 -12.41
CA PHE A 64 -6.43 6.23 -12.00
C PHE A 64 -5.44 6.04 -13.15
N ASN A 65 -5.92 5.59 -14.32
CA ASN A 65 -5.07 5.37 -15.49
C ASN A 65 -4.48 6.68 -16.01
N TYR A 66 -5.26 7.76 -16.04
CA TYR A 66 -4.78 9.08 -16.46
C TYR A 66 -3.65 9.56 -15.54
N GLN A 67 -3.85 9.49 -14.21
CA GLN A 67 -2.80 9.83 -13.25
C GLN A 67 -1.57 8.94 -13.42
N GLN A 68 -1.74 7.63 -13.58
CA GLN A 68 -0.64 6.69 -13.76
C GLN A 68 0.19 6.98 -15.02
N LEU A 69 -0.45 7.35 -16.13
CA LEU A 69 0.21 7.61 -17.41
C LEU A 69 0.94 8.96 -17.44
N TYR A 70 0.37 10.00 -16.82
CA TYR A 70 0.86 11.37 -16.99
C TYR A 70 1.56 11.95 -15.75
N LEU A 71 1.35 11.39 -14.55
CA LEU A 71 2.01 11.88 -13.33
C LEU A 71 3.25 11.06 -12.95
N ASN A 72 3.25 9.75 -13.20
CA ASN A 72 4.38 8.91 -12.87
C ASN A 72 5.42 8.91 -14.00
N SER A 73 6.70 9.07 -13.63
CA SER A 73 7.80 8.73 -14.53
C SER A 73 7.72 7.25 -14.92
N GLY A 74 8.12 6.89 -16.15
CA GLY A 74 8.06 5.49 -16.62
C GLY A 74 8.73 4.48 -15.68
N LEU A 75 9.85 4.84 -15.05
CA LEU A 75 10.51 4.01 -14.04
C LEU A 75 9.64 3.77 -12.80
N LYS A 76 9.09 4.83 -12.19
CA LYS A 76 8.16 4.72 -11.04
C LYS A 76 6.93 3.89 -11.39
N HIS A 77 6.36 4.08 -12.59
CA HIS A 77 5.21 3.32 -13.05
C HIS A 77 5.52 1.83 -13.17
N ASN A 78 6.63 1.47 -13.84
CA ASN A 78 7.05 0.09 -13.98
C ASN A 78 7.33 -0.55 -12.62
N LEU A 79 8.02 0.16 -11.72
CA LEU A 79 8.29 -0.32 -10.38
C LEU A 79 6.99 -0.60 -9.60
N GLN A 80 5.99 0.29 -9.68
CA GLN A 80 4.68 0.09 -9.05
C GLN A 80 3.97 -1.14 -9.64
N MET A 81 3.96 -1.29 -10.96
CA MET A 81 3.28 -2.42 -11.61
C MET A 81 3.99 -3.75 -11.31
N THR A 82 5.32 -3.80 -11.35
CA THR A 82 6.10 -4.98 -10.96
C THR A 82 5.87 -5.33 -9.50
N ALA A 83 5.84 -4.34 -8.60
CA ALA A 83 5.56 -4.56 -7.19
C ALA A 83 4.15 -5.12 -6.97
N LEU A 84 3.14 -4.60 -7.68
CA LEU A 84 1.77 -5.09 -7.60
C LEU A 84 1.66 -6.55 -8.07
N ILE A 85 2.16 -6.84 -9.28
CA ILE A 85 2.12 -8.19 -9.86
C ILE A 85 2.91 -9.17 -8.98
N GLY A 86 4.11 -8.78 -8.55
CA GLY A 86 4.96 -9.59 -7.69
C GLY A 86 4.31 -9.90 -6.34
N SER A 87 3.60 -8.93 -5.73
CA SER A 87 2.87 -9.17 -4.48
C SER A 87 1.73 -10.19 -4.66
N PHE A 88 1.05 -10.16 -5.81
CA PHE A 88 0.00 -11.13 -6.13
C PHE A 88 0.58 -12.54 -6.30
N ILE A 89 1.68 -12.66 -7.05
CA ILE A 89 2.41 -13.93 -7.20
C ILE A 89 2.90 -14.43 -5.84
N GLY A 90 3.46 -13.55 -5.00
CA GLY A 90 3.92 -13.89 -3.66
C GLY A 90 2.81 -14.47 -2.77
N MET A 91 1.62 -13.87 -2.79
CA MET A 91 0.46 -14.42 -2.06
C MET A 91 0.07 -15.83 -2.52
N ILE A 92 0.07 -16.08 -3.82
CA ILE A 92 -0.22 -17.41 -4.38
C ILE A 92 0.86 -18.41 -3.98
N ALA A 93 2.14 -18.03 -4.12
CA ALA A 93 3.27 -18.88 -3.76
C ALA A 93 3.25 -19.28 -2.28
N MET A 94 2.95 -18.32 -1.38
CA MET A 94 2.79 -18.59 0.05
C MET A 94 1.68 -19.60 0.33
N PHE A 95 0.53 -19.47 -0.34
CA PHE A 95 -0.58 -20.40 -0.18
C PHE A 95 -0.19 -21.82 -0.60
N ILE A 96 0.49 -21.97 -1.73
CA ILE A 96 1.01 -23.25 -2.22
C ILE A 96 2.00 -23.84 -1.21
N ILE A 97 2.99 -23.08 -0.77
CA ILE A 97 4.04 -23.56 0.14
C ILE A 97 3.47 -23.97 1.50
N ALA A 98 2.52 -23.21 2.04
CA ALA A 98 1.81 -23.54 3.26
C ALA A 98 1.04 -24.88 3.15
N LEU A 99 0.49 -25.20 1.97
CA LEU A 99 -0.22 -26.45 1.73
C LEU A 99 0.72 -27.66 1.55
N PHE A 100 1.86 -27.48 0.88
CA PHE A 100 2.64 -28.62 0.37
C PHE A 100 3.96 -28.90 1.11
N THR A 101 4.62 -27.88 1.69
CA THR A 101 6.01 -28.04 2.17
C THR A 101 6.15 -27.99 3.69
N LYS A 102 5.21 -27.32 4.38
CA LYS A 102 5.29 -27.00 5.82
C LYS A 102 6.60 -26.29 6.22
N ASP A 103 7.36 -25.76 5.25
CA ASP A 103 8.60 -25.03 5.52
C ASP A 103 8.27 -23.63 6.02
N VAL A 104 8.41 -23.44 7.33
CA VAL A 104 8.09 -22.20 8.02
C VAL A 104 9.06 -21.08 7.63
N ASN A 105 10.34 -21.41 7.41
CA ASN A 105 11.36 -20.42 7.05
C ASN A 105 11.12 -19.89 5.63
N LEU A 106 10.87 -20.79 4.68
CA LEU A 106 10.51 -20.41 3.32
C LEU A 106 9.21 -19.57 3.29
N SER A 107 8.23 -19.92 4.14
CA SER A 107 7.00 -19.15 4.30
C SER A 107 7.28 -17.73 4.80
N PHE A 108 8.17 -17.55 5.78
CA PHE A 108 8.57 -16.23 6.28
C PHE A 108 9.33 -15.41 5.25
N VAL A 109 10.23 -16.02 4.46
CA VAL A 109 10.94 -15.33 3.37
C VAL A 109 9.96 -14.81 2.33
N LEU A 110 8.98 -15.63 1.92
CA LEU A 110 7.98 -15.21 0.95
C LEU A 110 7.02 -14.15 1.49
N LEU A 111 6.65 -14.25 2.77
CA LEU A 111 5.84 -13.23 3.43
C LEU A 111 6.59 -11.91 3.51
N SER A 112 7.88 -11.95 3.87
CA SER A 112 8.75 -10.79 3.85
C SER A 112 8.80 -10.15 2.46
N LEU A 113 9.09 -10.94 1.42
CA LEU A 113 9.16 -10.44 0.05
C LEU A 113 7.84 -9.80 -0.38
N THR A 114 6.71 -10.44 -0.07
CA THR A 114 5.38 -9.93 -0.40
C THR A 114 5.11 -8.58 0.27
N PHE A 115 5.39 -8.45 1.57
CA PHE A 115 5.20 -7.18 2.29
C PHE A 115 6.19 -6.10 1.86
N CYS A 116 7.40 -6.47 1.44
CA CYS A 116 8.37 -5.54 0.85
C CYS A 116 7.84 -4.97 -0.47
N LEU A 117 7.30 -5.82 -1.36
CA LEU A 117 6.69 -5.37 -2.61
C LEU A 117 5.46 -4.48 -2.36
N ILE A 118 4.60 -4.82 -1.40
CA ILE A 118 3.48 -3.96 -0.98
C ILE A 118 3.99 -2.59 -0.51
N SER A 119 5.05 -2.57 0.29
CA SER A 119 5.67 -1.33 0.76
C SER A 119 6.21 -0.48 -0.40
N ILE A 120 6.93 -1.10 -1.34
CA ILE A 120 7.44 -0.42 -2.54
C ILE A 120 6.28 0.20 -3.33
N PHE A 121 5.20 -0.56 -3.58
CA PHE A 121 4.03 -0.06 -4.29
C PHE A 121 3.43 1.20 -3.62
N ILE A 122 3.28 1.18 -2.30
CA ILE A 122 2.70 2.29 -1.54
C ILE A 122 3.67 3.48 -1.49
N LEU A 123 4.94 3.24 -1.17
CA LEU A 123 5.92 4.29 -0.92
C LEU A 123 6.44 4.97 -2.19
N THR A 124 6.23 4.35 -3.36
CA THR A 124 6.59 4.94 -4.65
C THR A 124 5.47 5.76 -5.26
N GLN A 125 4.27 5.79 -4.66
CA GLN A 125 3.19 6.64 -5.17
C GLN A 125 3.53 8.13 -5.06
N PRO A 126 3.03 8.99 -5.98
CA PRO A 126 3.23 10.43 -5.93
C PRO A 126 2.82 11.05 -4.59
N SER A 127 3.51 12.11 -4.20
CA SER A 127 3.15 12.93 -3.04
C SER A 127 1.80 13.61 -3.22
N LEU A 128 1.16 13.98 -2.11
CA LEU A 128 -0.10 14.71 -2.17
C LEU A 128 0.03 16.03 -2.95
N LYS A 129 1.15 16.74 -2.79
CA LYS A 129 1.43 17.98 -3.52
C LYS A 129 1.50 17.75 -5.03
N GLU A 130 2.22 16.71 -5.47
CA GLU A 130 2.29 16.33 -6.89
C GLU A 130 0.91 15.95 -7.43
N ARG A 131 0.12 15.17 -6.68
CA ARG A 131 -1.25 14.80 -7.07
C ARG A 131 -2.15 16.03 -7.20
N ASN A 132 -2.10 16.94 -6.24
CA ASN A 132 -2.95 18.14 -6.24
C ASN A 132 -2.57 19.09 -7.38
N SER A 133 -1.27 19.34 -7.58
CA SER A 133 -0.79 20.16 -8.70
C SER A 133 -1.25 19.58 -10.04
N PHE A 134 -1.04 18.27 -10.23
CA PHE A 134 -1.42 17.57 -11.45
C PHE A 134 -2.91 17.70 -11.78
N TRP A 135 -3.77 17.53 -10.77
CA TRP A 135 -5.22 17.61 -10.99
C TRP A 135 -5.72 19.04 -11.15
N ASN A 136 -5.07 20.03 -10.53
CA ASN A 136 -5.35 21.44 -10.77
C ASN A 136 -5.01 21.82 -12.21
N ASP A 137 -3.82 21.44 -12.70
CA ASP A 137 -3.40 21.70 -14.08
C ASP A 137 -4.34 21.03 -15.09
N TYR A 138 -4.84 19.83 -14.77
CA TYR A 138 -5.84 19.14 -15.60
C TYR A 138 -7.16 19.92 -15.68
N LEU A 139 -7.67 20.43 -14.55
CA LEU A 139 -8.92 21.19 -14.53
C LEU A 139 -8.80 22.53 -15.25
N GLU A 140 -7.62 23.16 -15.22
CA GLU A 140 -7.35 24.39 -15.97
C GLU A 140 -7.31 24.13 -17.48
N LYS A 141 -6.67 23.03 -17.91
CA LYS A 141 -6.57 22.65 -19.33
C LYS A 141 -7.89 22.11 -19.91
N HIS A 142 -8.76 21.55 -19.06
CA HIS A 142 -10.01 20.92 -19.46
C HIS A 142 -11.20 21.46 -18.65
N PRO A 143 -11.69 22.68 -18.98
CA PRO A 143 -12.76 23.34 -18.24
C PRO A 143 -14.11 22.59 -18.30
N ASP A 144 -14.31 21.76 -19.32
CA ASP A 144 -15.46 20.86 -19.47
C ASP A 144 -15.39 19.62 -18.56
N ASN A 145 -14.22 19.35 -17.98
CA ASN A 145 -13.95 18.27 -17.03
C ASN A 145 -14.50 16.89 -17.48
N PRO A 146 -14.00 16.33 -18.59
CA PRO A 146 -14.54 15.09 -19.16
C PRO A 146 -14.37 13.88 -18.23
N LEU A 147 -13.38 13.89 -17.35
CA LEU A 147 -13.19 12.86 -16.31
C LEU A 147 -14.12 13.01 -15.11
N ASN A 148 -14.92 14.08 -15.04
CA ASN A 148 -15.70 14.43 -13.84
C ASN A 148 -14.81 14.41 -12.59
N PHE A 149 -13.56 14.86 -12.70
CA PHE A 149 -12.66 14.93 -11.56
C PHE A 149 -13.18 15.95 -10.55
N CYS A 150 -13.03 15.65 -9.26
CA CYS A 150 -13.42 16.57 -8.20
C CYS A 150 -12.46 16.35 -7.03
N SER A 151 -11.88 17.44 -6.55
CA SER A 151 -11.00 17.46 -5.38
C SER A 151 -11.78 17.05 -4.15
N PHE A 152 -11.21 16.12 -3.37
CA PHE A 152 -11.73 15.77 -2.06
C PHE A 152 -11.36 16.89 -1.07
N PRO A 153 -12.09 17.08 0.06
CA PRO A 153 -11.67 18.05 1.07
C PRO A 153 -10.22 17.82 1.50
N LEU A 154 -9.41 18.88 1.46
CA LEU A 154 -7.96 18.85 1.65
C LEU A 154 -7.57 18.14 2.96
N ASP A 155 -8.30 18.41 4.04
CA ASP A 155 -8.07 17.82 5.36
C ASP A 155 -8.24 16.29 5.38
N LEU A 156 -9.16 15.76 4.57
CA LEU A 156 -9.39 14.33 4.46
C LEU A 156 -8.40 13.66 3.51
N ASP A 157 -7.97 14.35 2.45
CA ASP A 157 -6.98 13.84 1.50
C ASP A 157 -5.57 13.82 2.11
N GLU A 158 -5.22 14.81 2.94
CA GLU A 158 -3.99 14.81 3.77
C GLU A 158 -3.95 13.63 4.73
N LYS A 159 -5.01 13.43 5.52
CA LYS A 159 -5.12 12.28 6.43
C LYS A 159 -5.04 10.96 5.67
N ALA A 160 -5.67 10.85 4.51
CA ALA A 160 -5.60 9.64 3.69
C ALA A 160 -4.17 9.37 3.21
N TYR A 161 -3.49 10.40 2.71
CA TYR A 161 -2.10 10.29 2.25
C TYR A 161 -1.15 9.89 3.38
N GLU A 162 -1.24 10.53 4.54
CA GLU A 162 -0.40 10.18 5.69
C GLU A 162 -0.59 8.73 6.14
N ASN A 163 -1.85 8.26 6.17
CA ASN A 163 -2.16 6.89 6.56
C ASN A 163 -1.63 5.88 5.53
N GLU A 164 -1.72 6.18 4.23
CA GLU A 164 -1.09 5.39 3.18
C GLU A 164 0.43 5.28 3.40
N ARG A 165 1.10 6.40 3.66
CA ARG A 165 2.55 6.41 3.94
C ARG A 165 2.91 5.59 5.17
N LYS A 166 2.17 5.74 6.27
CA LYS A 166 2.36 4.95 7.49
C LYS A 166 2.16 3.46 7.23
N LEU A 167 1.11 3.09 6.48
CA LEU A 167 0.88 1.71 6.05
C LEU A 167 2.10 1.14 5.32
N GLY A 168 2.63 1.86 4.31
CA GLY A 168 3.82 1.44 3.57
C GLY A 168 5.05 1.26 4.46
N LEU A 169 5.28 2.17 5.41
CA LEU A 169 6.40 2.07 6.35
C LEU A 169 6.26 0.87 7.29
N TYR A 170 5.10 0.67 7.89
CA TYR A 170 4.89 -0.49 8.77
C TYR A 170 4.94 -1.81 8.00
N SER A 171 4.49 -1.84 6.74
CA SER A 171 4.70 -3.00 5.86
C SER A 171 6.19 -3.29 5.63
N LEU A 172 7.04 -2.27 5.48
CA LEU A 172 8.49 -2.46 5.34
C LEU A 172 9.11 -3.00 6.63
N ILE A 173 8.78 -2.41 7.77
CA ILE A 173 9.30 -2.84 9.08
C ILE A 173 8.90 -4.29 9.35
N PHE A 174 7.64 -4.64 9.04
CA PHE A 174 7.14 -6.01 9.15
C PHE A 174 7.89 -6.97 8.23
N ALA A 175 8.12 -6.58 6.97
CA ALA A 175 8.87 -7.38 6.00
C ALA A 175 10.31 -7.65 6.47
N VAL A 176 11.03 -6.62 6.89
CA VAL A 176 12.41 -6.74 7.40
C VAL A 176 12.43 -7.63 8.65
N SER A 177 11.43 -7.49 9.53
CA SER A 177 11.35 -8.32 10.74
C SER A 177 11.18 -9.80 10.42
N LEU A 178 10.30 -10.12 9.47
CA LEU A 178 10.09 -11.50 9.00
C LEU A 178 11.35 -12.08 8.36
N PHE A 179 12.04 -11.30 7.53
CA PHE A 179 13.28 -11.72 6.89
C PHE A 179 14.34 -12.06 7.94
N VAL A 180 14.53 -11.18 8.92
CA VAL A 180 15.52 -11.40 9.98
C VAL A 180 15.17 -12.65 10.80
N VAL A 181 13.89 -12.85 11.16
CA VAL A 181 13.44 -14.04 11.89
C VAL A 181 13.65 -15.33 11.09
N SER A 182 13.49 -15.32 9.75
CA SER A 182 13.68 -16.53 8.94
C SER A 182 15.11 -17.08 8.93
N PHE A 183 16.11 -16.26 9.31
CA PHE A 183 17.51 -16.69 9.41
C PHE A 183 17.98 -16.94 10.85
N ILE A 184 17.29 -16.41 11.85
CA ILE A 184 17.64 -16.61 13.28
C ILE A 184 17.05 -17.91 13.83
N GLY A 185 15.98 -18.42 13.23
CA GLY A 185 15.34 -19.69 13.61
C GLY A 185 16.12 -20.95 13.22
N ASN A 186 17.30 -20.82 12.60
CA ASN A 186 18.19 -21.92 12.21
C ASN A 186 19.39 -22.04 13.15
#